data_AF-A0A497KDC8-F1
#
_entry.id   AF-A0A497KDC8-F1
#
_cell.length_a   1.000
_cell.length_b   1.000
_cell.length_c   1.000
_cell.angle_alpha   90.00
_cell.angle_beta   90.00
_cell.angle_gamma   90.00
#
_symmetry.space_group_name_H-M   'P 1'
#
loop_
_entity.id
_entity.type
_entity.pdbx_description
1 polymer ?
#
loop_
_entity_poly.entity_id
_entity_poly.type
_entity_poly.pdbx_seq_one_letter_code
_entity_poly.pdbx_strand_id
1 'polypeptide(L)' 'EPIDPNDPILKLDNVVLTPHSAGQTREALEKGLSMLVENVKNYLLGKPTNLVNKPV' A
#
# COMPACT_ATOMS: atom_id res chain seq x y z
N GLU A 1 3.86 -2.01 -10.99
CA GLU A 1 4.04 -0.84 -11.87
C GLU A 1 5.47 -0.33 -11.85
N PRO A 2 5.88 0.38 -12.93
CA PRO A 2 5.20 0.31 -14.22
C PRO A 2 5.49 -1.04 -14.90
N ILE A 3 4.51 -1.58 -15.65
CA ILE A 3 4.69 -2.78 -16.46
C ILE A 3 5.43 -2.43 -17.76
N ASP A 4 6.16 -3.37 -18.37
CA ASP A 4 6.75 -3.18 -19.69
C ASP A 4 5.64 -2.86 -20.71
N PRO A 5 5.74 -1.77 -21.49
CA PRO A 5 4.76 -1.44 -22.52
C PRO A 5 4.55 -2.53 -23.59
N ASN A 6 5.51 -3.46 -23.74
CA ASN A 6 5.43 -4.58 -24.68
C ASN A 6 4.91 -5.88 -24.05
N ASP A 7 4.54 -5.87 -22.77
CA ASP A 7 4.10 -7.08 -22.06
C ASP A 7 2.88 -7.73 -22.76
N PRO A 8 2.91 -9.06 -23.03
CA PRO A 8 1.81 -9.76 -23.69
C PRO A 8 0.45 -9.58 -23.03
N ILE A 9 0.39 -9.35 -21.71
CA ILE A 9 -0.88 -9.19 -20.99
C ILE A 9 -1.67 -7.97 -21.46
N LEU A 10 -0.98 -6.94 -21.97
CA LEU A 10 -1.59 -5.72 -22.50
C LEU A 10 -2.31 -5.93 -23.84
N LYS A 11 -2.15 -7.10 -24.47
CA LYS A 11 -2.72 -7.44 -25.79
C LYS A 11 -3.91 -8.40 -25.70
N LEU A 12 -4.33 -8.80 -24.49
CA LEU A 12 -5.40 -9.77 -24.30
C LEU A 12 -6.77 -9.08 -24.31
N ASP A 13 -7.62 -9.43 -25.28
CA ASP A 13 -8.95 -8.80 -25.48
C ASP A 13 -9.94 -9.04 -24.32
N ASN A 14 -9.71 -10.09 -23.53
CA ASN A 14 -10.59 -10.53 -22.45
C ASN A 14 -10.08 -10.13 -21.04
N VAL A 15 -9.11 -9.20 -20.97
CA VAL A 15 -8.48 -8.78 -19.71
C VAL A 15 -8.66 -7.28 -19.52
N VAL A 16 -9.10 -6.88 -18.32
CA VAL A 16 -9.11 -5.49 -17.87
C VAL A 16 -8.11 -5.35 -16.74
N LEU A 17 -7.16 -4.42 -16.89
CA LEU A 17 -6.13 -4.14 -15.90
C LEU A 17 -6.38 -2.80 -15.22
N THR A 18 -6.07 -2.73 -13.93
CA THR A 18 -6.00 -1.48 -13.19
C THR A 18 -4.54 -1.18 -12.80
N PRO A 19 -4.11 0.09 -12.83
CA PRO A 19 -2.72 0.51 -12.62
C PRO A 19 -2.30 0.43 -11.14
N HIS A 20 -2.29 -0.78 -10.56
CA HIS A 20 -2.01 -1.02 -9.13
C HIS A 20 -2.80 -0.10 -8.17
N SER A 21 -4.02 0.29 -8.57
CA SER A 21 -4.78 1.36 -7.92
C SER A 21 -5.94 0.86 -7.05
N ALA A 22 -6.12 -0.45 -6.93
CA ALA A 22 -7.24 -1.04 -6.20
C ALA A 22 -7.32 -0.59 -4.73
N GLY A 23 -6.18 -0.37 -4.07
CA GLY A 23 -6.11 0.09 -2.69
C GLY A 23 -6.09 1.61 -2.51
N GLN A 24 -6.17 2.40 -3.59
CA GLN A 24 -5.99 3.86 -3.56
C GLN A 24 -7.32 4.62 -3.42
N THR A 25 -8.31 4.07 -2.71
CA THR A 25 -9.51 4.85 -2.38
C THR A 25 -9.16 5.98 -1.43
N ARG A 26 -9.98 7.03 -1.41
CA ARG A 26 -9.80 8.17 -0.51
C ARG A 26 -9.71 7.72 0.96
N GLU A 27 -10.62 6.85 1.37
CA GLU A 27 -10.75 6.34 2.73
C GLU A 27 -9.53 5.52 3.14
N ALA A 28 -9.02 4.67 2.22
CA ALA A 28 -7.83 3.87 2.45
C ALA A 28 -6.59 4.75 2.63
N LEU A 29 -6.44 5.79 1.80
CA LEU A 29 -5.35 6.76 1.91
C LEU A 29 -5.43 7.55 3.22
N GLU A 30 -6.59 8.13 3.55
CA GLU A 30 -6.79 8.91 4.78
C GLU A 30 -6.51 8.08 6.04
N LYS A 31 -7.05 6.86 6.09
CA LYS A 31 -6.81 5.91 7.20
C LYS A 31 -5.34 5.51 7.27
N GLY A 32 -4.73 5.15 6.14
CA GLY A 32 -3.34 4.73 6.04
C GLY A 32 -2.36 5.79 6.53
N LEU A 33 -2.53 7.04 6.09
CA LEU A 33 -1.70 8.16 6.50
C LEU A 33 -1.87 8.49 7.99
N SER A 34 -3.11 8.43 8.50
CA SER A 34 -3.38 8.63 9.93
C SER A 34 -2.69 7.57 10.79
N MET A 35 -2.76 6.30 10.37
CA MET A 35 -2.07 5.19 11.04
C MET A 35 -0.54 5.33 10.99
N LEU A 36 0.01 5.80 9.87
CA LEU A 36 1.44 6.06 9.74
C LEU A 36 1.92 7.09 10.77
N VAL A 37 1.23 8.24 10.87
CA VAL A 37 1.59 9.31 11.81
C VAL A 37 1.54 8.80 13.24
N GLU A 38 0.50 8.05 13.60
CA GLU A 38 0.35 7.50 14.95
C GLU A 38 1.43 6.45 15.26
N ASN A 39 1.79 5.58 14.31
CA ASN A 39 2.89 4.62 14.50
C ASN A 39 4.23 5.33 14.76
N VAL A 40 4.55 6.40 14.01
CA VAL A 40 5.78 7.18 14.21
C VAL A 40 5.79 7.84 15.58
N LYS A 41 4.69 8.50 15.96
CA LYS A 41 4.54 9.13 17.28
C LYS A 41 4.72 8.12 18.41
N ASN A 42 4.09 6.96 18.31
CA ASN A 42 4.16 5.91 19.33
C ASN A 42 5.55 5.29 19.46
N TYR A 43 6.27 5.15 18.34
CA TYR A 43 7.67 4.77 18.35
C TYR A 43 8.53 5.76 19.15
N LEU A 44 8.39 7.06 18.89
CA LEU A 44 9.13 8.10 19.61
C LEU A 44 8.80 8.16 21.11
N LEU A 45 7.60 7.72 21.51
CA LEU A 45 7.18 7.60 22.91
C LEU A 45 7.63 6.28 23.58
N GLY A 46 8.39 5.43 22.88
CA GLY A 46 8.83 4.13 23.39
C GLY A 46 7.72 3.07 23.48
N LYS A 47 6.60 3.27 22.79
CA LYS A 47 5.44 2.36 22.77
C LYS A 47 5.05 1.97 21.34
N PRO A 48 5.95 1.40 20.53
CA PRO A 48 5.70 1.14 19.11
C PRO A 48 4.45 0.28 18.89
N THR A 49 3.62 0.67 17.91
CA THR A 49 2.41 -0.04 17.49
C THR A 49 2.60 -0.70 16.13
N ASN A 50 1.81 -1.74 15.83
CA ASN A 50 1.80 -2.43 14.53
C ASN A 50 3.17 -2.99 14.09
N LEU A 51 4.01 -3.43 15.03
CA LEU A 51 5.28 -4.12 14.73
C LEU A 51 4.99 -5.42 13.96
N VAL A 52 5.56 -5.53 12.76
CA VAL A 52 5.50 -6.73 11.91
C VAL A 52 6.69 -7.68 12.14
N ASN A 53 7.72 -7.20 12.84
CA ASN A 53 8.94 -7.92 13.18
C ASN A 53 9.19 -7.92 14.70
N LYS A 54 8.20 -8.37 15.47
CA LYS A 54 8.30 -8.39 16.94
C LYS A 54 9.54 -9.19 17.38
N PRO A 55 10.33 -8.70 18.36
CA PRO A 55 11.34 -9.53 19.01
C PRO A 55 10.69 -10.79 19.57
N VAL A 56 11.36 -11.94 19.41
CA VAL A 56 10.98 -13.21 20.05
C VAL A 56 11.17 -13.09 21.56
#